data_AF-A0A9D9GT75-F1
#
_entry.id   AF-A0A9D9GT75-F1
#
_cell.length_a   1.000
_cell.length_b   1.000
_cell.length_c   1.000
_cell.angle_alpha   90.00
_cell.angle_beta   90.00
_cell.angle_gamma   90.00
#
_symmetry.space_group_name_H-M   'P 1'
#
loop_
_entity.id
_entity.type
_entity.pdbx_description
1 polymer ?
#
loop_
_entity_poly.entity_id
_entity_poly.type
_entity_poly.pdbx_seq_one_letter_code
_entity_poly.pdbx_strand_id
1 'polypeptide(L)'
;MAAWIFRRRIYALMMAGAALTAATAVPSALAAITPYTQQEQDAARAERLKQQRSEQQSAFSRIEPGSSSQQSAKHSGSAAALSPGAFFASAENLRKACVLYAGLQEGTGRLPVSMTILGQRRGIAAVQVLGAPKSLSAAVNGISLTPYFLGEQEIVCSGSRAGAIRFYDLKPLKLDAGVLQVRADGSSAQLSFTLQ
;
A
#
# COMPACT_ATOMS: atom_id res chain seq x y z
N MET A 1 48.31 2.31 -38.95
CA MET A 1 49.21 1.49 -38.10
C MET A 1 48.66 1.58 -36.68
N ALA A 2 48.14 0.59 -35.95
CA ALA A 2 47.97 -0.86 -36.07
C ALA A 2 46.67 -1.17 -35.28
N ALA A 3 45.63 -1.79 -35.81
CA ALA A 3 45.44 -3.23 -36.02
C ALA A 3 45.82 -4.13 -34.81
N TRP A 4 44.78 -4.74 -34.23
CA TRP A 4 44.72 -6.14 -33.79
C TRP A 4 45.30 -6.52 -32.42
N ILE A 5 44.86 -7.70 -31.95
CA ILE A 5 45.27 -8.47 -30.75
C ILE A 5 44.45 -8.07 -29.49
N PHE A 6 43.43 -8.79 -29.00
CA PHE A 6 43.52 -10.13 -28.40
C PHE A 6 42.11 -10.78 -28.27
N ARG A 7 41.70 -11.57 -29.26
CA ARG A 7 40.76 -12.69 -29.09
C ARG A 7 41.63 -13.94 -28.88
N ARG A 8 41.55 -14.61 -27.71
CA ARG A 8 41.78 -16.07 -27.53
C ARG A 8 41.88 -16.47 -26.06
N ARG A 9 40.96 -17.35 -25.65
CA ARG A 9 40.97 -18.38 -24.58
C ARG A 9 39.48 -18.60 -24.24
N ILE A 10 38.65 -19.42 -24.88
CA ILE A 10 38.77 -20.72 -25.56
C ILE A 10 39.49 -21.79 -24.73
N TYR A 11 38.64 -22.61 -24.08
CA TYR A 11 38.79 -24.04 -23.76
C TYR A 11 39.88 -24.45 -22.77
N ALA A 12 39.48 -24.67 -21.52
CA ALA A 12 39.96 -25.79 -20.69
C ALA A 12 39.13 -25.86 -19.41
N LEU A 13 38.12 -26.74 -19.38
CA LEU A 13 37.97 -27.81 -18.38
C LEU A 13 36.60 -28.46 -18.56
N MET A 14 36.55 -29.41 -19.50
CA MET A 14 35.80 -30.63 -19.30
C MET A 14 36.43 -31.40 -18.14
N MET A 15 35.59 -31.96 -17.26
CA MET A 15 35.68 -33.30 -16.67
C MET A 15 35.17 -33.31 -15.22
N ALA A 16 34.55 -34.44 -14.90
CA ALA A 16 34.13 -34.94 -13.59
C ALA A 16 32.74 -34.54 -13.11
N GLY A 17 31.84 -35.53 -13.08
CA GLY A 17 30.62 -35.43 -12.28
C GLY A 17 29.44 -36.26 -12.76
N ALA A 18 29.65 -37.48 -13.27
CA ALA A 18 28.57 -38.46 -13.36
C ALA A 18 28.26 -39.02 -11.96
N ALA A 19 27.05 -38.77 -11.47
CA ALA A 19 26.38 -39.51 -10.39
C ALA A 19 24.88 -39.46 -10.75
N LEU A 20 24.31 -40.45 -11.44
CA LEU A 20 23.83 -41.74 -10.94
C LEU A 20 23.11 -41.66 -9.58
N THR A 21 21.87 -42.16 -9.59
CA THR A 21 20.97 -42.53 -8.48
C THR A 21 20.22 -41.35 -7.83
N ALA A 22 18.92 -41.39 -7.55
CA ALA A 22 17.93 -42.46 -7.62
C ALA A 22 16.54 -41.81 -7.80
N ALA A 23 15.69 -42.48 -8.57
CA ALA A 23 14.26 -42.25 -8.57
C ALA A 23 13.70 -42.61 -7.19
N THR A 24 13.18 -41.62 -6.46
CA THR A 24 12.24 -41.85 -5.37
C THR A 24 10.87 -41.37 -5.83
N ALA A 25 10.14 -42.31 -6.41
CA ALA A 25 8.69 -42.23 -6.53
C ALA A 25 8.12 -42.04 -5.12
N VAL A 26 7.57 -40.86 -4.84
CA VAL A 26 6.79 -40.63 -3.63
C VAL A 26 5.42 -41.27 -3.87
N PRO A 27 5.01 -42.27 -3.07
CA PRO A 27 3.70 -42.87 -3.21
C PRO A 27 2.62 -41.85 -2.81
N SER A 28 1.73 -41.54 -3.75
CA SER A 28 0.44 -40.90 -3.49
C SER A 28 -0.44 -41.85 -2.67
N ALA A 29 -0.31 -41.79 -1.35
CA ALA A 29 -1.17 -42.49 -0.42
C ALA A 29 -1.40 -41.62 0.81
N LEU A 30 -2.50 -40.86 0.80
CA LEU A 30 -3.46 -40.64 1.90
C LEU A 30 -4.43 -39.52 1.51
N ALA A 31 -5.25 -39.79 0.50
CA ALA A 31 -6.55 -39.15 0.36
C ALA A 31 -7.56 -40.11 0.98
N ALA A 32 -8.03 -39.82 2.22
CA ALA A 32 -9.31 -40.27 2.77
C ALA A 32 -9.33 -40.20 4.31
N ILE A 33 -9.36 -39.00 4.92
CA ILE A 33 -9.95 -38.83 6.27
C ILE A 33 -10.65 -37.46 6.36
N THR A 34 -11.99 -37.51 6.46
CA THR A 34 -12.96 -36.52 6.98
C THR A 34 -13.24 -35.20 6.21
N PRO A 35 -14.28 -35.16 5.35
CA PRO A 35 -14.97 -33.92 4.97
C PRO A 35 -16.15 -33.61 5.92
N TYR A 36 -15.96 -33.65 7.24
CA TYR A 36 -17.07 -33.43 8.20
C TYR A 36 -16.91 -32.18 9.09
N THR A 37 -15.76 -31.49 9.07
CA THR A 37 -15.51 -30.37 10.00
C THR A 37 -15.69 -28.98 9.38
N GLN A 38 -15.78 -28.86 8.06
CA GLN A 38 -15.82 -27.54 7.41
C GLN A 38 -17.23 -26.90 7.49
N GLN A 39 -18.29 -27.71 7.32
CA GLN A 39 -19.67 -27.24 7.42
C GLN A 39 -20.04 -26.79 8.85
N GLU A 40 -19.47 -27.42 9.87
CA GLU A 40 -19.71 -27.06 11.27
C GLU A 40 -18.95 -25.78 11.67
N GLN A 41 -17.74 -25.58 11.12
CA GLN A 41 -16.98 -24.34 11.32
C GLN A 41 -17.64 -23.13 10.64
N ASP A 42 -18.22 -23.31 9.45
CA ASP A 42 -18.93 -22.23 8.76
C ASP A 42 -20.25 -21.85 9.46
N ALA A 43 -20.96 -22.82 10.04
CA ALA A 43 -22.15 -22.55 10.85
C ALA A 43 -21.81 -21.75 12.12
N ALA A 44 -20.74 -22.13 12.83
CA ALA A 44 -20.28 -21.40 14.02
C ALA A 44 -19.80 -19.97 13.69
N ARG A 45 -19.24 -19.75 12.50
CA ARG A 45 -18.81 -18.41 12.04
C ARG A 45 -20.01 -17.52 11.69
N ALA A 46 -21.06 -18.09 11.09
CA ALA A 46 -22.28 -17.37 10.74
C ALA A 46 -23.04 -16.88 11.97
N GLU A 47 -23.08 -17.65 13.06
CA GLU A 47 -23.71 -17.20 14.31
C GLU A 47 -22.96 -16.05 14.98
N ARG A 48 -21.62 -16.11 15.04
CA ARG A 48 -20.82 -15.01 15.63
C ARG A 48 -21.02 -13.68 14.89
N LEU A 49 -21.15 -13.72 13.56
CA LEU A 49 -21.42 -12.52 12.75
C LEU A 49 -22.81 -11.94 13.04
N LYS A 50 -23.83 -12.77 13.28
CA LYS A 50 -25.16 -12.30 13.70
C LYS A 50 -25.12 -11.63 15.08
N GLN A 51 -24.37 -12.21 16.01
CA GLN A 51 -24.23 -11.68 17.37
C GLN A 51 -23.51 -10.32 17.40
N GLN A 52 -22.41 -10.18 16.64
CA GLN A 52 -21.72 -8.89 16.47
C GLN A 52 -22.62 -7.82 15.83
N ARG A 53 -23.48 -8.19 14.88
CA ARG A 53 -24.40 -7.26 14.24
C ARG A 53 -25.48 -6.76 15.20
N SER A 54 -26.00 -7.63 16.07
CA SER A 54 -26.97 -7.21 17.11
C SER A 54 -26.35 -6.29 18.16
N GLU A 55 -25.08 -6.51 18.53
CA GLU A 55 -24.37 -5.62 19.46
C GLU A 55 -24.15 -4.23 18.84
N GLN A 56 -23.71 -4.16 17.58
CA GLN A 56 -23.53 -2.88 16.88
C GLN A 56 -24.85 -2.11 16.69
N GLN A 57 -25.96 -2.80 16.42
CA GLN A 57 -27.27 -2.13 16.31
C GLN A 57 -27.77 -1.60 17.65
N SER A 58 -27.54 -2.34 18.75
CA SER A 58 -27.92 -1.87 20.09
C SER A 58 -27.11 -0.66 20.57
N ALA A 59 -25.85 -0.53 20.14
CA ALA A 59 -25.03 0.65 20.39
C ALA A 59 -25.53 1.89 19.63
N PHE A 60 -26.17 1.72 18.48
CA PHE A 60 -26.69 2.83 17.67
C PHE A 60 -28.02 3.39 18.20
N SER A 61 -28.78 2.62 18.97
CA SER A 61 -30.07 3.04 19.53
C SER A 61 -29.95 3.87 20.82
N ARG A 62 -28.73 4.12 21.33
CA ARG A 62 -28.51 4.82 22.61
C ARG A 62 -28.10 6.29 22.47
N ILE A 63 -28.22 6.87 21.28
CA ILE A 63 -28.01 8.31 21.07
C ILE A 63 -29.38 8.98 21.15
N GLU A 64 -29.71 9.50 22.33
CA GLU A 64 -30.88 10.37 22.51
C GLU A 64 -30.72 11.65 21.67
N PRO A 65 -31.79 12.09 20.96
CA PRO A 65 -31.78 13.39 20.30
C PRO A 65 -32.12 14.47 21.34
N GLY A 66 -31.12 14.94 22.09
CA GLY A 66 -31.36 16.01 23.04
C GLY A 66 -30.17 16.37 23.91
N SER A 67 -29.33 17.29 23.46
CA SER A 67 -28.81 18.38 24.31
C SER A 67 -27.87 19.25 23.48
N SER A 68 -28.39 20.43 23.15
CA SER A 68 -27.68 21.62 22.76
C SER A 68 -26.53 21.92 23.72
N SER A 69 -25.30 21.81 23.25
CA SER A 69 -24.15 22.50 23.82
C SER A 69 -23.65 23.51 22.82
N GLN A 70 -24.09 24.77 23.00
CA GLN A 70 -23.46 25.95 22.44
C GLN A 70 -21.99 25.96 22.86
N GLN A 71 -21.09 25.59 21.95
CA GLN A 71 -19.71 26.05 22.02
C GLN A 71 -19.52 27.14 20.97
N SER A 72 -19.44 28.36 21.51
CA SER A 72 -19.10 29.59 20.84
C SER A 72 -17.68 29.49 20.28
N ALA A 73 -17.54 28.97 19.06
CA ALA A 73 -16.31 29.06 18.29
C ALA A 73 -16.34 30.36 17.47
N LYS A 74 -15.99 31.45 18.14
CA LYS A 74 -15.62 32.72 17.52
C LYS A 74 -14.22 32.54 16.90
N HIS A 75 -14.13 31.87 15.75
CA HIS A 75 -12.91 31.79 14.97
C HIS A 75 -13.15 32.41 13.59
N SER A 76 -12.72 33.68 13.52
CA SER A 76 -11.93 34.26 12.45
C SER A 76 -12.10 33.59 11.09
N GLY A 77 -12.79 34.29 10.20
CA GLY A 77 -12.87 33.99 8.77
C GLY A 77 -11.50 34.08 8.11
N SER A 78 -10.67 33.08 8.35
CA SER A 78 -9.61 32.72 7.43
C SER A 78 -10.21 31.65 6.53
N ALA A 79 -10.36 31.98 5.24
CA ALA A 79 -10.42 30.98 4.19
C ALA A 79 -9.09 30.23 4.21
N ALA A 80 -8.91 29.35 5.21
CA ALA A 80 -7.87 28.35 5.21
C ALA A 80 -8.17 27.53 3.98
N ALA A 81 -7.41 27.80 2.91
CA ALA A 81 -7.32 26.94 1.76
C ALA A 81 -7.24 25.53 2.32
N LEU A 82 -8.31 24.75 2.14
CA LEU A 82 -8.41 23.37 2.57
C LEU A 82 -7.28 22.65 1.86
N SER A 83 -6.12 22.60 2.52
CA SER A 83 -4.92 22.06 1.92
C SER A 83 -5.28 20.62 1.56
N PRO A 84 -4.97 20.16 0.33
CA PRO A 84 -5.31 18.80 -0.10
C PRO A 84 -4.89 17.74 0.93
N GLY A 85 -3.82 18.01 1.69
CA GLY A 85 -3.34 17.18 2.78
C GLY A 85 -4.31 16.93 3.93
N ALA A 86 -5.13 17.91 4.32
CA ALA A 86 -6.04 17.75 5.47
C ALA A 86 -7.08 16.63 5.28
N PHE A 87 -7.44 16.31 4.02
CA PHE A 87 -8.44 15.28 3.73
C PHE A 87 -7.88 13.86 3.77
N PHE A 88 -6.59 13.68 3.50
CA PHE A 88 -5.98 12.37 3.35
C PHE A 88 -5.09 12.01 4.55
N ALA A 89 -4.50 13.02 5.22
CA ALA A 89 -3.66 12.87 6.39
C ALA A 89 -4.44 12.98 7.69
N SER A 90 -5.39 12.07 7.93
CA SER A 90 -6.00 11.96 9.26
C SER A 90 -4.94 11.56 10.29
N ALA A 91 -5.10 12.01 11.54
CA ALA A 91 -4.18 11.62 12.62
C ALA A 91 -4.08 10.10 12.79
N GLU A 92 -5.16 9.36 12.52
CA GLU A 92 -5.17 7.91 12.53
C GLU A 92 -4.32 7.31 11.39
N ASN A 93 -4.42 7.84 10.17
CA ASN A 93 -3.60 7.40 9.04
C ASN A 93 -2.11 7.66 9.28
N LEU A 94 -1.78 8.82 9.87
CA LEU A 94 -0.40 9.15 10.24
C LEU A 94 0.13 8.24 11.35
N ARG A 95 -0.68 7.91 12.36
CA ARG A 95 -0.30 6.94 13.40
C ARG A 95 -0.04 5.55 12.80
N LYS A 96 -0.94 5.05 11.95
CA LYS A 96 -0.75 3.76 11.25
C LYS A 96 0.51 3.77 10.40
N ALA A 97 0.78 4.87 9.69
CA ALA A 97 2.00 5.06 8.92
C ALA A 97 3.27 4.97 9.78
N CYS A 98 3.26 5.59 10.96
CA CYS A 98 4.38 5.54 11.88
C CYS A 98 4.60 4.17 12.50
N VAL A 99 3.54 3.45 12.82
CA VAL A 99 3.64 2.06 13.29
C VAL A 99 4.23 1.16 12.19
N LEU A 100 3.76 1.32 10.95
CA LEU A 100 4.33 0.61 9.80
C LEU A 100 5.82 0.95 9.61
N TYR A 101 6.18 2.23 9.69
CA TYR A 101 7.56 2.68 9.57
C TYR A 101 8.47 2.08 10.65
N ALA A 102 8.01 2.05 11.91
CA ALA A 102 8.75 1.43 13.01
C ALA A 102 8.98 -0.06 12.77
N GLY A 103 7.94 -0.82 12.37
CA GLY A 103 8.09 -2.23 12.04
C GLY A 103 9.04 -2.50 10.87
N LEU A 104 9.08 -1.60 9.87
CA LEU A 104 10.01 -1.71 8.74
C LEU A 104 11.46 -1.45 9.15
N GLN A 105 11.72 -0.57 10.13
CA GLN A 105 13.07 -0.36 10.67
C GLN A 105 13.58 -1.59 11.42
N GLU A 106 12.74 -2.18 12.29
CA GLU A 106 13.14 -3.29 13.15
C GLU A 106 13.47 -4.58 12.37
N GLY A 107 12.77 -4.84 11.26
CA GLY A 107 12.84 -6.13 10.58
C GLY A 107 14.01 -6.35 9.61
N THR A 108 14.64 -5.30 9.08
CA THR A 108 15.55 -5.47 7.91
C THR A 108 16.82 -4.62 7.90
N GLY A 109 16.96 -3.62 8.79
CA GLY A 109 18.11 -2.70 8.81
C GLY A 109 18.26 -1.81 7.55
N ARG A 110 17.42 -2.00 6.52
CA ARG A 110 17.31 -1.19 5.32
C ARG A 110 15.84 -0.87 5.13
N LEU A 111 15.43 0.39 5.29
CA LEU A 111 14.04 0.82 5.12
C LEU A 111 13.51 0.45 3.72
N PRO A 112 12.71 -0.62 3.55
CA PRO A 112 12.06 -0.89 2.28
C PRO A 112 11.08 0.25 1.98
N VAL A 113 10.96 0.61 0.71
CA VAL A 113 9.96 1.61 0.30
C VAL A 113 8.59 0.95 0.28
N SER A 114 7.72 1.40 1.17
CA SER A 114 6.32 1.00 1.20
C SER A 114 5.47 2.11 0.61
N MET A 115 4.46 1.74 -0.17
CA MET A 115 3.56 2.67 -0.80
C MET A 115 2.12 2.25 -0.51
N THR A 116 1.23 3.23 -0.42
CA THR A 116 -0.21 3.01 -0.26
C THR A 116 -0.95 4.09 -1.03
N ILE A 117 -1.94 3.69 -1.82
CA ILE A 117 -2.82 4.66 -2.49
C ILE A 117 -3.96 4.98 -1.52
N LEU A 118 -4.07 6.24 -1.08
CA LEU A 118 -5.09 6.69 -0.13
C LEU A 118 -6.46 6.90 -0.80
N GLY A 119 -6.48 7.00 -2.13
CA GLY A 119 -7.66 7.15 -2.97
C GLY A 119 -7.68 8.47 -3.74
N GLN A 120 -8.85 8.77 -4.32
CA GLN A 120 -9.13 9.98 -5.07
C GLN A 120 -10.30 10.73 -4.44
N ARG A 121 -10.18 12.06 -4.31
CA ARG A 121 -11.30 12.93 -3.91
C ARG A 121 -11.24 14.25 -4.66
N ARG A 122 -12.38 14.70 -5.22
CA ARG A 122 -12.51 15.98 -5.95
C ARG A 122 -11.46 16.15 -7.07
N GLY A 123 -11.14 15.06 -7.76
CA GLY A 123 -10.12 15.04 -8.81
C GLY A 123 -8.68 15.13 -8.30
N ILE A 124 -8.41 14.95 -7.01
CA ILE A 124 -7.05 14.87 -6.45
C ILE A 124 -6.79 13.43 -6.02
N ALA A 125 -5.70 12.84 -6.50
CA ALA A 125 -5.20 11.56 -6.02
C ALA A 125 -4.12 11.76 -4.95
N ALA A 126 -4.18 10.95 -3.90
CA ALA A 126 -3.20 10.97 -2.83
C ALA A 126 -2.48 9.62 -2.73
N VAL A 127 -1.15 9.69 -2.76
CA VAL A 127 -0.27 8.52 -2.69
C VAL A 127 0.63 8.67 -1.48
N GLN A 128 0.49 7.78 -0.52
CA GLN A 128 1.38 7.69 0.63
C GLN A 128 2.62 6.85 0.27
N VAL A 129 3.78 7.36 0.64
CA VAL A 129 5.07 6.69 0.45
C VAL A 129 5.83 6.75 1.76
N LEU A 130 6.24 5.59 2.28
CA LEU A 130 7.07 5.43 3.46
C LEU A 130 8.47 4.98 3.03
N GLY A 131 9.49 5.53 3.70
CA GLY A 131 10.88 5.44 3.30
C GLY A 131 11.29 6.58 2.36
N ALA A 132 12.51 6.47 1.83
CA ALA A 132 13.13 7.48 0.95
C ALA A 132 13.45 6.86 -0.43
N PRO A 133 12.47 6.70 -1.33
CA PRO A 133 12.76 6.23 -2.68
C PRO A 133 13.61 7.23 -3.44
N LYS A 134 14.49 6.72 -4.31
CA LYS A 134 15.28 7.56 -5.22
C LYS A 134 14.43 8.19 -6.31
N SER A 135 13.44 7.45 -6.81
CA SER A 135 12.46 7.95 -7.75
C SER A 135 11.07 7.39 -7.42
N LEU A 136 10.05 8.18 -7.75
CA LEU A 136 8.65 7.79 -7.68
C LEU A 136 7.99 8.22 -8.98
N SER A 137 7.40 7.27 -9.68
CA SER A 137 6.56 7.52 -10.84
C SER A 137 5.11 7.17 -10.52
N ALA A 138 4.20 8.05 -10.90
CA ALA A 138 2.77 7.82 -10.84
C ALA A 138 2.21 8.06 -12.24
N ALA A 139 1.29 7.22 -12.68
CA ALA A 139 0.66 7.32 -13.98
C ALA A 139 -0.82 6.92 -13.90
N VAL A 140 -1.68 7.53 -14.71
CA VAL A 140 -3.08 7.10 -14.86
C VAL A 140 -3.31 6.71 -16.30
N ASN A 141 -3.75 5.47 -16.55
CA ASN A 141 -3.92 4.91 -17.89
C ASN A 141 -2.66 5.09 -18.78
N GLY A 142 -1.47 5.01 -18.19
CA GLY A 142 -0.19 5.22 -18.88
C GLY A 142 0.25 6.68 -19.03
N ILE A 143 -0.59 7.66 -18.66
CA ILE A 143 -0.24 9.09 -18.68
C ILE A 143 0.51 9.44 -17.40
N SER A 144 1.72 9.99 -17.52
CA SER A 144 2.54 10.41 -16.38
C SER A 144 1.85 11.50 -15.56
N LEU A 145 1.80 11.32 -14.24
CA LEU A 145 1.24 12.29 -13.30
C LEU A 145 2.27 13.32 -12.80
N THR A 146 3.54 13.17 -13.14
CA THR A 146 4.61 14.12 -12.74
C THR A 146 4.29 15.60 -13.02
N PRO A 147 3.76 16.00 -14.20
CA PRO A 147 3.45 17.40 -14.45
C PRO A 147 2.22 17.92 -13.68
N TYR A 148 1.46 17.02 -13.05
CA TYR A 148 0.27 17.35 -12.27
C TYR A 148 0.50 17.27 -10.76
N PHE A 149 1.77 17.26 -10.33
CA PHE A 149 2.13 17.24 -8.92
C PHE A 149 1.73 18.56 -8.23
N LEU A 150 0.88 18.46 -7.21
CA LEU A 150 0.40 19.62 -6.45
C LEU A 150 1.30 19.94 -5.24
N GLY A 151 1.96 18.93 -4.69
CA GLY A 151 2.78 19.06 -3.49
C GLY A 151 2.87 17.76 -2.71
N GLU A 152 3.66 17.80 -1.64
CA GLU A 152 3.79 16.68 -0.71
C GLU A 152 3.62 17.14 0.74
N GLN A 153 3.07 16.26 1.57
CA GLN A 153 2.99 16.42 3.01
C GLN A 153 3.90 15.40 3.67
N GLU A 154 4.87 15.87 4.43
CA GLU A 154 5.82 15.00 5.11
C GLU A 154 5.13 14.18 6.21
N ILE A 155 5.54 12.92 6.34
CA ILE A 155 5.17 12.05 7.45
C ILE A 155 6.38 11.99 8.37
N VAL A 156 6.25 12.58 9.56
CA VAL A 156 7.29 12.58 10.60
C VAL A 156 6.88 11.65 11.72
N CYS A 157 7.74 10.71 12.05
CA CYS A 157 7.53 9.73 13.11
C CYS A 157 8.69 9.82 14.11
N SER A 158 8.37 10.10 15.37
CA SER A 158 9.36 10.22 16.46
C SER A 158 10.52 11.17 16.14
N GLY A 159 10.24 12.28 15.46
CA GLY A 159 11.24 13.28 15.06
C GLY A 159 12.08 12.95 13.83
N SER A 160 11.85 11.80 13.19
CA SER A 160 12.51 11.42 11.93
C SER A 160 11.54 11.45 10.76
N ARG A 161 12.03 11.84 9.57
CA ARG A 161 11.26 11.74 8.33
C ARG A 161 11.00 10.29 7.99
N ALA A 162 9.75 9.86 8.11
CA ALA A 162 9.32 8.51 7.79
C ALA A 162 8.86 8.37 6.34
N GLY A 163 8.45 9.46 5.69
CA GLY A 163 7.98 9.44 4.32
C GLY A 163 7.24 10.71 3.91
N ALA A 164 6.36 10.60 2.91
CA ALA A 164 5.51 11.69 2.45
C ALA A 164 4.21 11.19 1.80
N ILE A 165 3.17 12.02 1.84
CA ILE A 165 1.96 11.87 1.04
C ILE A 165 2.06 12.84 -0.13
N ARG A 166 2.00 12.34 -1.35
CA ARG A 166 2.03 13.13 -2.57
C ARG A 166 0.65 13.33 -3.14
N PHE A 167 0.37 14.54 -3.60
CA PHE A 167 -0.90 14.93 -4.17
C PHE A 167 -0.75 15.22 -5.66
N TYR A 168 -1.66 14.69 -6.46
CA TYR A 168 -1.68 14.87 -7.92
C TYR A 168 -3.06 15.38 -8.37
N ASP A 169 -3.09 16.41 -9.21
CA ASP A 169 -4.33 16.92 -9.81
C ASP A 169 -4.71 16.12 -11.05
N LEU A 170 -5.83 15.42 -10.99
CA LEU A 170 -6.38 14.64 -12.09
C LEU A 170 -7.41 15.43 -12.90
N LYS A 171 -7.86 16.61 -12.44
CA LYS A 171 -8.89 17.40 -13.15
C LYS A 171 -8.49 17.76 -14.58
N PRO A 172 -7.24 18.15 -14.88
CA PRO A 172 -6.85 18.51 -16.24
C PRO A 172 -6.93 17.33 -17.22
N LEU A 173 -6.89 16.09 -16.72
CA LEU A 173 -6.93 14.88 -17.54
C LEU A 173 -8.35 14.55 -18.05
N LYS A 174 -9.40 15.15 -17.45
CA LYS A 174 -10.82 14.92 -17.82
C LYS A 174 -11.15 13.42 -17.96
N LEU A 175 -10.71 12.61 -17.00
CA LEU A 175 -10.94 11.17 -16.99
C LEU A 175 -12.20 10.86 -16.19
N ASP A 176 -13.11 10.08 -16.78
CA ASP A 176 -14.30 9.57 -16.10
C ASP A 176 -13.98 8.33 -15.24
N ALA A 177 -12.99 7.54 -15.66
CA ALA A 177 -12.46 6.38 -14.94
C ALA A 177 -11.01 6.09 -15.36
N GLY A 178 -10.28 5.30 -14.58
CA GLY A 178 -8.93 4.89 -14.97
C GLY A 178 -8.22 4.01 -13.95
N VAL A 179 -6.99 3.61 -14.25
CA VAL A 179 -6.14 2.88 -13.33
C VAL A 179 -4.95 3.75 -12.99
N LEU A 180 -4.89 4.17 -11.72
CA LEU A 180 -3.72 4.82 -11.13
C LEU A 180 -2.66 3.76 -10.82
N GLN A 181 -1.50 3.89 -11.44
CA GLN A 181 -0.34 3.05 -11.23
C GLN A 181 0.75 3.88 -10.54
N VAL A 182 1.32 3.33 -9.47
CA VAL A 182 2.41 3.96 -8.72
C VAL A 182 3.56 2.97 -8.63
N ARG A 183 4.77 3.48 -8.89
CA ARG A 183 6.03 2.73 -8.78
C ARG A 183 7.07 3.59 -8.08
N ALA A 184 7.79 3.00 -7.13
CA ALA A 184 8.95 3.62 -6.49
C ALA A 184 10.19 2.76 -6.66
N ASP A 185 11.33 3.40 -6.86
CA ASP A 185 12.62 2.72 -6.84
C ASP A 185 12.93 2.20 -5.43
N GLY A 186 13.41 0.97 -5.37
CA GLY A 186 13.65 0.27 -4.09
C GLY A 186 12.41 -0.40 -3.51
N SER A 187 11.25 -0.31 -4.20
CA SER A 187 10.11 -1.19 -3.96
C SER A 187 10.05 -2.25 -5.06
N SER A 188 9.87 -3.52 -4.68
CA SER A 188 9.59 -4.60 -5.63
C SER A 188 8.14 -4.61 -6.10
N ALA A 189 7.27 -3.78 -5.52
CA ALA A 189 5.85 -3.76 -5.79
C ALA A 189 5.44 -2.56 -6.64
N GLN A 190 4.70 -2.82 -7.72
CA GLN A 190 3.89 -1.83 -8.41
C GLN A 190 2.49 -1.86 -7.80
N LEU A 191 1.95 -0.69 -7.46
CA LEU A 191 0.58 -0.58 -6.96
C LEU A 191 -0.33 -0.06 -8.06
N SER A 192 -1.52 -0.64 -8.14
CA SER A 192 -2.58 -0.22 -9.05
C SER A 192 -3.88 -0.01 -8.29
N PHE A 193 -4.56 1.10 -8.53
CA PHE A 193 -5.86 1.43 -7.96
C PHE A 193 -6.81 1.89 -9.08
N THR A 194 -8.01 1.31 -9.11
CA THR A 194 -9.03 1.73 -10.06
C THR A 194 -9.74 2.98 -9.56
N LEU A 195 -9.65 4.04 -10.33
CA LEU A 195 -10.38 5.30 -10.16
C LEU A 195 -11.82 5.08 -10.67
N GLN A 196 -12.78 5.43 -9.82
CA GLN A 196 -14.22 5.40 -10.09
C GLN A 196 -14.80 6.81 -10.01
#